data_AF-A0A098S5G3-F1
#
_entry.id   AF-A0A098S5G3-F1
#
_cell.length_a   1.000
_cell.length_b   1.000
_cell.length_c   1.000
_cell.angle_alpha   90.00
_cell.angle_beta   90.00
_cell.angle_gamma   90.00
#
_symmetry.space_group_name_H-M   'P 1'
#
loop_
_entity.id
_entity.type
_entity.pdbx_description
1 polymer ?
#
loop_
_entity_poly.entity_id
_entity_poly.type
_entity_poly.pdbx_seq_one_letter_code
_entity_poly.pdbx_strand_id
1 'polypeptide(L)'
;MGFCVGGKWCRAQECRNRCESWFGTMVDVADACKKACNNSVSFTKDEFLCSGQYLDIGPVMLRYKFDPCPDDLLTMESILDPANKRTEEEDRLRLYAPYLIGASVLFLGALALILFAPTKKR
;
A
#
# COMPACT_ATOMS: atom_id res chain seq x y z
N MET A 1 -2.57 -32.71 27.74
CA MET A 1 -2.32 -31.25 27.70
C MET A 1 -1.36 -30.92 28.82
N GLY A 2 -0.08 -30.73 28.52
CA GLY A 2 0.95 -30.46 29.53
C GLY A 2 0.78 -29.04 30.07
N PHE A 3 0.42 -28.92 31.34
CA PHE A 3 0.33 -27.65 32.04
C PHE A 3 1.72 -27.04 32.12
N CYS A 4 1.92 -25.99 31.35
CA CYS A 4 3.19 -25.32 31.24
C CYS A 4 3.28 -24.25 32.35
N VAL A 5 3.70 -24.65 33.54
CA VAL A 5 3.70 -23.76 34.72
C VAL A 5 4.99 -22.93 34.76
N GLY A 6 4.90 -21.65 34.40
CA GLY A 6 5.82 -20.58 34.81
C GLY A 6 7.22 -20.54 34.20
N GLY A 7 7.64 -21.57 33.46
CA GLY A 7 8.98 -21.63 32.85
C GLY A 7 9.14 -20.75 31.60
N LYS A 8 10.38 -20.37 31.27
CA LYS A 8 10.71 -19.65 30.02
C LYS A 8 10.21 -20.36 28.75
N TRP A 9 10.24 -21.70 28.77
CA TRP A 9 9.72 -22.55 27.70
C TRP A 9 8.19 -22.39 27.51
N CYS A 10 7.45 -22.17 28.60
CA CYS A 10 6.02 -21.97 28.55
C CYS A 10 5.64 -20.62 27.96
N ARG A 11 6.43 -19.57 28.22
CA ARG A 11 6.26 -18.28 27.55
C ARG A 11 6.51 -18.37 26.05
N ALA A 12 7.52 -19.15 25.64
CA ALA A 12 7.78 -19.40 24.22
C ALA A 12 6.64 -20.17 23.56
N GLN A 13 6.10 -21.20 24.23
CA GLN A 13 4.94 -21.97 23.77
C GLN A 13 3.69 -21.08 23.64
N GLU A 14 3.42 -20.26 24.65
CA GLU A 14 2.29 -19.33 24.67
C GLU A 14 2.41 -18.27 23.58
N CYS A 15 3.62 -17.76 23.34
CA CYS A 15 3.89 -16.88 22.21
C CYS A 15 3.56 -17.55 20.87
N ARG A 16 3.99 -18.81 20.66
CA ARG A 16 3.70 -19.57 19.43
C ARG A 16 2.20 -19.81 19.24
N ASN A 17 1.48 -20.14 20.31
CA ASN A 17 0.02 -20.32 20.26
C ASN A 17 -0.70 -19.01 19.92
N ARG A 18 -0.23 -17.88 20.43
CA ARG A 18 -0.77 -16.55 20.08
C ARG A 18 -0.53 -16.23 18.60
N CYS A 19 0.64 -16.55 18.05
CA CYS A 19 0.91 -16.38 16.61
C CYS A 19 -0.07 -17.17 15.73
N GLU A 20 -0.45 -18.39 16.10
CA GLU A 20 -1.46 -19.16 15.37
C GLU A 20 -2.86 -18.51 15.46
N SER A 21 -3.21 -17.98 16.63
CA SER A 21 -4.47 -17.25 16.81
C SER A 21 -4.54 -15.97 15.97
N TRP A 22 -3.43 -15.23 15.87
CA TRP A 22 -3.39 -13.96 15.14
C TRP A 22 -3.28 -14.12 13.63
N PHE A 23 -2.53 -15.13 13.17
CA PHE A 23 -2.11 -15.25 11.76
C PHE A 23 -2.44 -16.60 11.14
N GLY A 24 -3.38 -17.37 11.71
CA GLY A 24 -3.68 -18.73 11.25
C GLY A 24 -4.05 -18.87 9.77
N THR A 25 -4.56 -17.79 9.15
CA THR A 25 -4.86 -17.74 7.70
C THR A 25 -3.67 -17.28 6.84
N MET A 26 -2.63 -16.72 7.46
CA MET A 26 -1.44 -16.15 6.82
C MET A 26 -0.20 -16.98 7.21
N VAL A 27 -0.06 -18.16 6.59
CA VAL A 27 0.94 -19.17 6.98
C VAL A 27 2.36 -18.59 7.07
N ASP A 28 2.77 -17.78 6.11
CA ASP A 28 4.11 -17.18 6.07
C ASP A 28 4.35 -16.23 7.26
N VAL A 29 3.32 -15.45 7.63
CA VAL A 29 3.36 -14.48 8.74
C VAL A 29 3.33 -15.22 10.08
N ALA A 30 2.53 -16.28 10.17
CA ALA A 30 2.47 -17.14 11.34
C ALA A 30 3.82 -17.82 11.62
N ASP A 31 4.50 -18.32 10.58
CA ASP A 31 5.81 -18.94 10.71
C ASP A 31 6.90 -17.94 11.11
N ALA A 32 6.87 -16.72 10.55
CA ALA A 32 7.76 -15.64 10.98
C ALA A 32 7.53 -15.27 12.45
N CYS A 33 6.28 -15.16 12.87
CA CYS A 33 5.90 -14.90 14.26
C CYS A 33 6.39 -16.00 15.20
N LYS A 34 6.20 -17.28 14.84
CA LYS A 34 6.70 -18.42 15.63
C LYS A 34 8.22 -18.45 15.75
N LYS A 35 8.94 -18.01 14.71
CA LYS A 35 10.42 -17.88 14.72
C LYS A 35 10.89 -16.75 15.62
N ALA A 36 10.15 -15.65 15.68
CA ALA A 36 10.45 -14.52 16.58
C ALA A 36 10.20 -14.86 18.05
N CYS A 37 9.27 -15.79 18.35
CA CYS A 37 9.01 -16.27 19.71
C CYS A 37 10.20 -17.04 20.30
N ASN A 38 10.86 -16.45 21.30
CA ASN A 38 11.94 -17.07 22.06
C ASN A 38 11.69 -16.98 23.58
N ASN A 39 12.48 -17.72 24.37
CA ASN A 39 12.34 -17.88 25.82
C ASN A 39 12.33 -16.58 26.66
N SER A 40 12.79 -15.47 26.10
CA SER A 40 12.86 -14.14 26.74
C SER A 40 12.11 -13.05 25.99
N VAL A 41 11.56 -13.35 24.81
CA VAL A 41 10.95 -12.37 23.92
C VAL A 41 9.45 -12.65 23.86
N SER A 42 8.69 -11.74 24.46
CA SER A 42 7.24 -11.68 24.31
C SER A 42 6.90 -10.34 23.69
N PHE A 43 6.18 -10.37 22.58
CA PHE A 43 5.65 -9.19 21.93
C PHE A 43 4.12 -9.27 21.82
N THR A 44 3.50 -8.14 21.57
CA THR A 44 2.09 -8.03 21.17
C THR A 44 1.94 -8.23 19.66
N LYS A 45 0.69 -8.38 19.19
CA LYS A 45 0.41 -8.49 17.75
C LYS A 45 0.91 -7.26 16.99
N ASP A 46 0.67 -6.08 17.56
CA ASP A 46 1.00 -4.80 16.93
C ASP A 46 2.51 -4.56 16.94
N GLU A 47 3.20 -4.93 18.02
CA GLU A 47 4.67 -4.91 18.05
C GLU A 47 5.29 -5.82 16.98
N PHE A 48 4.70 -6.99 16.72
CA PHE A 48 5.22 -7.89 15.68
C PHE A 48 5.02 -7.32 14.27
N LEU A 49 3.85 -6.72 14.00
CA LEU A 49 3.50 -6.21 12.67
C LEU A 49 4.12 -4.84 12.39
N CYS A 50 4.13 -3.93 13.36
CA CYS A 50 4.42 -2.52 13.13
C CYS A 50 5.81 -2.08 13.61
N SER A 51 6.57 -2.91 14.33
CA SER A 51 7.91 -2.50 14.79
C SER A 51 8.97 -2.47 13.68
N GLY A 52 8.73 -3.14 12.55
CA GLY A 52 9.74 -3.39 11.51
C GLY A 52 10.92 -4.27 11.96
N GLN A 53 10.94 -4.73 13.21
CA GLN A 53 12.04 -5.50 13.79
C GLN A 53 11.98 -6.99 13.40
N TYR A 54 10.76 -7.52 13.24
CA TYR A 54 10.53 -8.96 13.07
C TYR A 54 10.06 -9.34 11.67
N LEU A 55 9.44 -8.40 10.96
CA LEU A 55 8.83 -8.63 9.67
C LEU A 55 8.86 -7.35 8.84
N ASP A 56 9.23 -7.47 7.58
CA ASP A 56 9.04 -6.40 6.61
C ASP A 56 7.56 -6.37 6.21
N ILE A 57 6.88 -5.28 6.56
CA ILE A 57 5.43 -5.13 6.41
C ILE A 57 5.02 -4.95 4.94
N GLY A 58 5.91 -4.41 4.09
CA GLY A 58 5.59 -4.08 2.70
C GLY A 58 5.15 -5.29 1.85
N PRO A 59 5.94 -6.38 1.81
CA PRO A 59 5.57 -7.61 1.12
C PRO A 59 4.29 -8.27 1.67
N VAL A 60 4.04 -8.13 2.97
CA VAL A 60 2.84 -8.68 3.64
C VAL A 60 1.61 -7.89 3.22
N MET A 61 1.69 -6.56 3.24
CA MET A 61 0.63 -5.67 2.76
C MET A 61 0.27 -5.95 1.30
N LEU A 62 1.27 -6.14 0.44
CA LEU A 62 1.04 -6.46 -0.98
C LEU A 62 0.36 -7.82 -1.17
N ARG A 63 0.79 -8.83 -0.42
CA ARG A 63 0.27 -10.21 -0.56
C ARG A 63 -1.14 -10.37 0.00
N TYR A 64 -1.41 -9.75 1.15
CA TYR A 64 -2.68 -9.90 1.86
C TYR A 64 -3.64 -8.72 1.68
N LYS A 65 -3.24 -7.68 0.94
CA LYS A 65 -4.03 -6.47 0.63
C LYS A 65 -4.65 -5.81 1.85
N PHE A 66 -3.91 -5.81 2.95
CA PHE A 66 -4.35 -5.28 4.24
C PHE A 66 -3.20 -4.51 4.87
N ASP A 67 -3.52 -3.34 5.42
CA ASP A 67 -2.61 -2.51 6.19
C ASP A 67 -2.82 -2.78 7.69
N PRO A 68 -1.89 -3.47 8.37
CA PRO A 68 -1.99 -3.73 9.79
C PRO A 68 -1.59 -2.54 10.68
N CYS A 69 -0.99 -1.48 10.13
CA CYS A 69 -0.36 -0.41 10.87
C CYS A 69 -0.84 0.96 10.36
N PRO A 70 -2.08 1.37 10.73
CA PRO A 70 -2.73 2.56 10.16
C PRO A 70 -2.03 3.89 10.49
N ASP A 71 -1.18 3.92 11.51
CA ASP A 71 -0.44 5.11 11.96
C ASP A 71 1.00 5.19 11.39
N ASP A 72 1.43 4.21 10.59
CA ASP A 72 2.78 4.19 10.01
C ASP A 72 2.85 4.94 8.67
N LEU A 73 4.04 5.46 8.35
CA LEU A 73 4.33 6.17 7.09
C LEU A 73 4.15 5.32 5.82
N LEU A 74 4.03 4.00 5.97
CA LEU A 74 3.88 3.01 4.92
C LEU A 74 2.39 2.66 4.74
N THR A 75 1.68 3.42 3.91
CA THR A 75 0.31 3.09 3.49
C THR A 75 0.33 2.21 2.23
N MET A 76 -0.74 1.45 1.98
CA MET A 76 -0.84 0.67 0.72
C MET A 76 -0.67 1.54 -0.54
N GLU A 77 -1.09 2.80 -0.49
CA GLU A 77 -0.93 3.76 -1.59
C GLU A 77 0.54 4.13 -1.82
N SER A 78 1.35 4.29 -0.78
CA SER A 78 2.77 4.62 -0.92
C SER A 78 3.61 3.44 -1.42
N ILE A 79 3.17 2.20 -1.20
CA ILE A 79 3.82 1.00 -1.75
C ILE A 79 3.48 0.80 -3.24
N LEU A 80 2.24 1.12 -3.64
CA LEU A 80 1.77 0.94 -5.02
C LEU A 80 2.20 2.07 -5.97
N ASP A 81 2.51 3.26 -5.45
CA ASP A 81 3.11 4.37 -6.20
C ASP A 81 4.28 5.01 -5.44
N PRO A 82 5.44 4.31 -5.31
CA PRO A 82 6.58 4.76 -4.51
C PRO A 82 7.24 6.04 -5.05
N ALA A 83 6.82 6.51 -6.22
CA ALA A 83 7.32 7.73 -6.86
C ALA A 83 6.24 8.81 -6.99
N ASN A 84 5.06 8.62 -6.40
CA ASN A 84 3.96 9.60 -6.42
C ASN A 84 3.62 10.08 -7.86
N LYS A 85 3.77 9.20 -8.85
CA LYS A 85 3.66 9.58 -10.27
C LYS A 85 2.25 9.95 -10.66
N ARG A 86 1.23 9.33 -10.03
CA ARG A 86 -0.17 9.65 -10.32
C ARG A 86 -0.57 11.07 -9.93
N THR A 87 -0.11 11.58 -8.79
CA THR A 87 -0.44 12.96 -8.39
C THR A 87 0.36 13.98 -9.19
N GLU A 88 1.62 13.73 -9.52
CA GLU A 88 2.38 14.59 -10.44
C GLU A 88 1.78 14.64 -11.84
N GLU A 89 1.27 13.52 -12.36
CA GLU A 89 0.56 13.49 -13.65
C GLU A 89 -0.78 14.23 -13.57
N GLU A 90 -1.58 14.04 -12.51
CA GLU A 90 -2.84 14.76 -12.32
C GLU A 90 -2.63 16.28 -12.16
N ASP A 91 -1.61 16.71 -11.43
CA ASP A 91 -1.28 18.12 -11.26
C ASP A 91 -0.74 18.74 -12.57
N ARG A 92 0.10 18.01 -13.32
CA ARG A 92 0.50 18.45 -14.67
C ARG A 92 -0.70 18.52 -15.60
N LEU A 93 -1.58 17.53 -15.61
CA LEU A 93 -2.80 17.51 -16.42
C LEU A 93 -3.72 18.68 -16.08
N ARG A 94 -3.87 19.03 -14.80
CA ARG A 94 -4.61 20.24 -14.38
C ARG A 94 -3.95 21.54 -14.85
N LEU A 95 -2.62 21.60 -14.84
CA LEU A 95 -1.87 22.76 -15.33
C LEU A 95 -2.04 22.96 -16.85
N TYR A 96 -2.09 21.86 -17.62
CA TYR A 96 -2.24 21.89 -19.08
C TYR A 96 -3.70 21.88 -19.56
N ALA A 97 -4.67 21.53 -18.71
CA ALA A 97 -6.10 21.53 -19.02
C ALA A 97 -6.58 22.84 -19.66
N PRO A 98 -6.28 24.05 -19.13
CA PRO A 98 -6.74 25.29 -19.77
C PRO A 98 -6.10 25.51 -21.16
N TYR A 99 -4.85 25.08 -21.35
CA TYR A 99 -4.17 25.16 -22.65
C TYR A 99 -4.76 24.19 -23.67
N LEU A 100 -5.08 22.96 -23.27
CA LEU A 100 -5.72 21.97 -24.14
C LEU A 100 -7.13 22.39 -24.56
N ILE A 101 -7.91 22.93 -23.62
CA ILE A 101 -9.24 23.47 -23.92
C ILE A 101 -9.11 24.66 -24.88
N GLY A 102 -8.20 25.61 -24.61
CA GLY A 102 -7.97 26.76 -25.49
C GLY A 102 -7.53 26.36 -26.92
N ALA A 103 -6.62 25.38 -27.03
CA ALA A 103 -6.16 24.87 -28.32
C ALA A 103 -7.29 24.21 -29.11
N SER A 104 -8.16 23.42 -28.46
CA SER A 104 -9.29 22.76 -29.14
C SER A 104 -10.31 23.77 -29.69
N VAL A 105 -10.59 24.86 -28.96
CA VAL A 105 -11.51 25.92 -29.39
C VAL A 105 -10.96 26.69 -30.58
N LEU A 106 -9.67 27.04 -30.56
CA LEU A 106 -9.00 27.71 -31.68
C LEU A 106 -8.98 26.83 -32.92
N PHE A 107 -8.71 25.53 -32.75
CA PHE A 107 -8.68 24.58 -33.86
C PHE A 107 -10.06 24.44 -34.52
N LEU A 108 -11.12 24.28 -33.71
CA LEU A 108 -12.49 24.22 -34.23
C LEU A 108 -12.93 25.52 -34.89
N GLY A 109 -12.55 26.68 -34.35
CA GLY A 109 -12.83 27.98 -34.95
C GLY A 109 -12.16 28.17 -36.32
N ALA A 110 -10.89 27.77 -36.44
CA ALA A 110 -10.17 27.80 -37.71
C ALA A 110 -10.78 26.83 -38.74
N LEU A 111 -11.20 25.63 -38.28
CA LEU A 111 -11.80 24.61 -39.14
C LEU A 111 -13.18 25.07 -39.65
N ALA A 112 -13.99 25.72 -38.81
CA ALA A 112 -15.23 26.35 -39.20
C ALA A 112 -15.00 27.47 -40.22
N LEU A 113 -14.00 28.33 -40.01
CA LEU A 113 -13.65 29.38 -40.97
C LEU A 113 -13.22 28.82 -42.32
N ILE A 114 -12.50 27.70 -42.37
CA ILE A 114 -12.12 27.06 -43.65
C ILE A 114 -13.32 26.42 -44.34
N LEU A 115 -14.22 25.77 -43.58
CA LEU A 115 -15.42 25.13 -44.13
C LEU A 115 -16.47 26.13 -44.62
N PHE A 116 -16.61 27.27 -43.94
CA PHE A 116 -17.58 28.32 -44.28
C PHE A 116 -16.96 29.50 -45.04
N ALA A 117 -15.64 29.49 -45.28
CA ALA A 117 -15.01 30.47 -46.15
C ALA A 117 -15.63 30.34 -47.55
N PRO A 118 -16.20 31.42 -48.11
CA PRO A 118 -16.70 31.39 -49.47
C PRO A 118 -15.50 31.13 -50.37
N THR A 119 -15.43 29.92 -50.93
CA THR A 119 -14.54 29.63 -52.04
C THR A 119 -14.93 30.60 -53.15
N LYS A 120 -14.13 31.64 -53.32
CA LYS A 120 -14.26 32.57 -54.44
C LYS A 120 -13.97 31.72 -55.69
N LYS A 121 -15.03 31.13 -56.25
CA LYS A 121 -15.01 30.48 -57.57
C LYS A 121 -14.44 31.53 -58.53
N ARG A 122 -13.23 31.28 -58.99
CA ARG A 122 -12.57 32.02 -60.06
C ARG A 122 -13.14 31.56 -61.39
#